data_AF-A0A1B6JT74-F1
#
_entry.id   AF-A0A1B6JT74-F1
#
_cell.length_a   1.000
_cell.length_b   1.000
_cell.length_c   1.000
_cell.angle_alpha   90.00
_cell.angle_beta   90.00
_cell.angle_gamma   90.00
#
_symmetry.space_group_name_H-M   'P 1'
#
loop_
_entity.id
_entity.type
_entity.pdbx_description
1 polymer ?
#
loop_
_entity_poly.entity_id
_entity_poly.type
_entity_poly.pdbx_seq_one_letter_code
_entity_poly.pdbx_strand_id
1 'polypeptide(L)'
;VLLLTMYLRFRWQYRHVLATAAKLSCPPTLPIIGNAHLFFGDITDVTKNLRKISSNSDGIFCFWMGPIPFFVIVDPADIQIVLNSSSMLEKDNLYSVFRVFLGNSIFSSPVHVWKKYRRLMNPVMRPSNVEHFLPAFNEVSRKLTEQLSVSSPPSDRTDEIFEMAVIASSKSIFSRKLTIDNLMDAKFLIHTVGKLIILRTFKFWLHIDWLFKLFYRKELKECLKIRDQCMDVVSQEWKEGATIKKEVIPGANQNIERLSGVNLVDVMFENLPIISDDHDWMDEFITMIVGATDTIVSALSFLLFTIG
;
A
#
# COMPACT_ATOMS: atom_id res chain seq x y z
N VAL A 1 19.63 26.39 -23.21
CA VAL A 1 18.42 27.24 -23.10
C VAL A 1 17.24 26.50 -22.47
N LEU A 2 16.77 25.38 -23.03
CA LEU A 2 15.63 24.59 -22.50
C LEU A 2 15.75 24.16 -21.02
N LEU A 3 16.89 23.61 -20.59
CA LEU A 3 17.06 23.20 -19.19
C LEU A 3 17.04 24.39 -18.22
N LEU A 4 17.60 25.53 -18.63
CA LEU A 4 17.59 26.75 -17.82
C LEU A 4 16.17 27.31 -17.71
N THR A 5 15.40 27.34 -18.80
CA THR A 5 14.01 27.81 -18.76
C THR A 5 13.12 26.87 -17.94
N MET A 6 13.30 25.55 -18.05
CA MET A 6 12.61 24.58 -17.19
C MET A 6 12.95 24.78 -15.71
N TYR A 7 14.23 24.97 -15.38
CA TYR A 7 14.67 25.23 -14.02
C TYR A 7 14.10 26.54 -13.45
N LEU A 8 14.14 27.62 -14.21
CA LEU A 8 13.56 28.91 -13.80
C LEU A 8 12.05 28.82 -13.62
N ARG A 9 11.35 28.12 -14.53
CA ARG A 9 9.91 27.85 -14.40
C ARG A 9 9.59 27.05 -13.14
N PHE A 10 10.37 26.01 -12.84
CA PHE A 10 10.25 25.24 -11.61
C PHE A 10 10.44 26.13 -10.37
N ARG A 11 11.53 26.92 -10.32
CA ARG A 11 11.81 27.83 -9.20
C ARG A 11 10.70 28.87 -8.99
N TRP A 12 10.11 29.37 -10.08
CA TRP A 12 8.98 30.29 -10.01
C TRP A 12 7.71 29.60 -9.50
N GLN A 13 7.35 28.45 -10.08
CA GLN A 13 6.16 27.68 -9.70
C GLN A 13 6.19 27.25 -8.23
N TYR A 14 7.35 26.83 -7.73
CA TYR A 14 7.52 26.33 -6.36
C TYR A 14 8.07 27.38 -5.39
N ARG A 15 8.12 28.67 -5.76
CA ARG A 15 8.76 29.74 -4.95
C ARG A 15 8.30 29.79 -3.49
N HIS A 16 7.01 29.54 -3.23
CA HIS A 16 6.44 29.55 -1.88
C HIS A 16 6.94 28.36 -1.06
N VAL A 17 7.01 27.17 -1.67
CA VAL A 17 7.55 25.96 -1.06
C VAL A 17 9.04 26.13 -0.75
N LEU A 18 9.81 26.67 -1.71
CA LEU A 18 11.24 26.94 -1.53
C LEU A 18 11.48 27.99 -0.43
N ALA A 19 10.65 29.02 -0.34
CA ALA A 19 10.71 30.02 0.71
C ALA A 19 10.39 29.44 2.10
N THR A 20 9.46 28.48 2.19
CA THR A 20 9.19 27.75 3.43
C THR A 20 10.36 26.86 3.82
N ALA A 21 10.90 26.09 2.87
CA ALA A 21 12.07 25.23 3.12
C ALA A 21 13.28 26.03 3.61
N ALA A 22 13.50 27.25 3.09
CA ALA A 22 14.58 28.13 3.54
C ALA A 22 14.43 28.64 5.00
N LYS A 23 13.25 28.53 5.60
CA LYS A 23 12.99 28.91 7.00
C LYS A 23 13.17 27.74 7.98
N LEU A 24 13.27 26.52 7.46
CA LEU A 24 13.38 25.32 8.28
C LEU A 24 14.84 24.88 8.39
N SER A 25 15.13 24.15 9.46
CA SER A 25 16.42 23.46 9.60
C SER A 25 16.51 22.37 8.54
N CYS A 26 17.51 22.47 7.66
CA CYS A 26 17.78 21.43 6.66
C CYS A 26 19.27 21.10 6.66
N PRO A 27 19.66 19.80 6.56
CA PRO A 27 21.06 19.42 6.53
C PRO A 27 21.81 20.08 5.37
N PRO A 28 23.12 20.31 5.48
CA PRO A 28 23.93 20.89 4.41
C PRO A 28 23.72 20.19 3.07
N THR A 29 23.31 20.95 2.06
CA THR A 29 22.94 20.43 0.73
C THR A 29 24.12 20.47 -0.22
N LEU A 30 24.33 19.41 -0.99
CA LEU A 30 25.26 19.44 -2.12
C LEU A 30 24.62 20.10 -3.35
N PRO A 31 25.40 20.76 -4.22
CA PRO A 31 24.87 21.34 -5.46
C PRO A 31 24.13 20.29 -6.31
N ILE A 32 23.00 20.69 -6.89
CA ILE A 32 22.16 19.88 -7.81
C ILE A 32 21.44 18.70 -7.15
N ILE A 33 22.11 17.90 -6.32
CA ILE A 33 21.57 16.65 -5.74
C ILE A 33 20.94 16.84 -4.36
N GLY A 34 21.22 17.95 -3.67
CA GLY A 34 20.71 18.21 -2.33
C GLY A 34 21.30 17.26 -1.28
N ASN A 35 20.43 16.67 -0.46
CA ASN A 35 20.76 15.68 0.57
C ASN A 35 20.62 14.23 0.08
N ALA A 36 20.40 13.99 -1.23
CA ALA A 36 20.20 12.64 -1.75
C ALA A 36 21.34 11.66 -1.41
N HIS A 37 22.57 12.16 -1.24
CA HIS A 37 23.72 11.36 -0.83
C HIS A 37 23.56 10.71 0.56
N LEU A 38 22.73 11.28 1.43
CA LEU A 38 22.39 10.70 2.75
C LEU A 38 21.50 9.46 2.64
N PHE A 39 20.93 9.21 1.45
CA PHE A 39 20.05 8.07 1.21
C PHE A 39 20.64 7.09 0.18
N PHE A 40 21.97 7.12 -0.01
CA PHE A 40 22.69 6.10 -0.74
C PHE A 40 22.97 4.90 0.17
N GLY A 41 23.00 3.71 -0.43
CA GLY A 41 23.15 2.46 0.30
C GLY A 41 21.88 1.62 0.26
N ASP A 42 21.80 0.67 1.18
CA ASP A 42 20.60 -0.14 1.37
C ASP A 42 19.58 0.56 2.30
N ILE A 43 18.44 -0.09 2.53
CA ILE A 43 17.40 0.47 3.40
C ILE A 43 17.86 0.66 4.86
N THR A 44 18.84 -0.14 5.30
CA THR A 44 19.43 -0.03 6.64
C THR A 44 20.22 1.27 6.77
N ASP A 45 21.04 1.59 5.76
CA ASP A 45 21.80 2.84 5.71
C ASP A 45 20.88 4.07 5.68
N VAL A 46 19.87 4.02 4.80
CA VAL A 46 18.82 5.05 4.70
C VAL A 46 18.14 5.28 6.05
N THR A 47 17.72 4.20 6.71
CA THR A 47 17.01 4.26 7.99
C THR A 47 17.89 4.80 9.11
N LYS A 48 19.18 4.41 9.15
CA LYS A 48 20.16 4.95 10.11
C LYS A 48 20.35 6.45 9.94
N ASN A 49 20.47 6.92 8.70
CA ASN A 49 20.64 8.34 8.40
C ASN A 49 19.38 9.15 8.72
N LEU A 50 18.18 8.64 8.37
CA LEU A 50 16.92 9.27 8.76
C LEU A 50 16.79 9.40 10.28
N ARG A 51 17.10 8.33 11.02
CA ARG A 51 17.08 8.36 12.49
C ARG A 51 18.03 9.41 13.05
N LYS A 52 19.26 9.48 12.53
CA LYS A 52 20.27 10.46 12.97
C LYS A 52 19.84 11.91 12.70
N ILE A 53 19.21 12.18 11.55
CA ILE A 53 18.74 13.52 11.22
C ILE A 53 17.54 13.88 12.11
N SER A 54 16.60 12.94 12.26
CA SER A 54 15.39 13.13 13.06
C SER A 54 15.69 13.33 14.54
N SER A 55 16.69 12.64 15.11
CA SER A 55 17.04 12.79 16.53
C SER A 55 17.71 14.13 16.86
N ASN A 56 18.25 14.81 15.85
CA ASN A 56 18.94 16.09 16.01
C ASN A 56 18.07 17.29 15.59
N SER A 57 16.83 17.04 15.21
CA SER A 57 15.92 18.06 14.70
C SER A 57 14.78 18.27 15.68
N ASP A 58 14.61 19.50 16.15
CA ASP A 58 13.45 19.89 16.96
C ASP A 58 12.30 20.32 16.05
N GLY A 59 11.15 19.64 16.14
CA GLY A 59 9.93 19.97 15.42
C GLY A 59 9.93 19.55 13.95
N ILE A 60 9.84 20.53 13.04
CA ILE A 60 9.75 20.32 11.59
C ILE A 60 11.10 20.63 10.96
N PHE A 61 11.62 19.68 10.18
CA PHE A 61 12.84 19.86 9.40
C PHE A 61 12.61 19.52 7.92
N CYS A 62 13.56 19.88 7.08
CA CYS A 62 13.52 19.51 5.68
C CYS A 62 14.79 18.81 5.20
N PHE A 63 14.68 18.02 4.14
CA PHE A 63 15.82 17.58 3.35
C PHE A 63 15.51 17.72 1.87
N TRP A 64 16.54 17.88 1.06
CA TRP A 64 16.40 18.13 -0.38
C TRP A 64 16.72 16.87 -1.18
N MET A 65 15.82 16.50 -2.08
CA MET A 65 16.06 15.47 -3.09
C MET A 65 16.17 16.16 -4.44
N GLY A 66 17.41 16.45 -4.85
CA GLY A 66 17.65 17.36 -5.95
C GLY A 66 17.01 18.74 -5.69
N PRO A 67 16.14 19.24 -6.58
CA PRO A 67 15.48 20.53 -6.42
C PRO A 67 14.19 20.47 -5.58
N ILE A 68 13.76 19.29 -5.12
CA ILE A 68 12.48 19.09 -4.42
C ILE A 68 12.74 18.96 -2.91
N PRO A 69 12.20 19.86 -2.07
CA PRO A 69 12.28 19.72 -0.62
C PRO A 69 11.23 18.72 -0.11
N PHE A 70 11.66 17.87 0.81
CA PHE A 70 10.82 16.98 1.61
C PHE A 70 10.76 17.53 3.03
N PHE A 71 9.54 17.68 3.54
CA PHE A 71 9.29 18.15 4.89
C PHE A 71 9.01 16.96 5.80
N VAL A 72 9.69 16.91 6.94
CA VAL A 72 9.53 15.86 7.94
C VAL A 72 9.05 16.49 9.23
N ILE A 73 7.98 15.93 9.77
CA ILE A 73 7.37 16.37 11.01
C ILE A 73 7.66 15.30 12.05
N VAL A 74 8.31 15.69 13.14
CA VAL A 74 8.69 14.77 14.23
C VAL A 74 7.79 14.97 15.45
N ASP A 75 7.31 16.19 15.67
CA ASP A 75 6.44 16.51 16.80
C ASP A 75 5.03 15.90 16.65
N PRO A 76 4.54 15.11 17.62
CA PRO A 76 3.23 14.49 17.54
C PRO A 76 2.04 15.47 17.43
N ALA A 77 2.13 16.66 18.04
CA ALA A 77 1.05 17.65 17.96
C ALA A 77 0.96 18.24 16.54
N ASP A 78 2.10 18.51 15.91
CA ASP A 78 2.15 18.94 14.51
C ASP A 78 1.68 17.83 13.55
N ILE A 79 2.07 16.58 13.79
CA ILE A 79 1.60 15.42 13.02
C ILE A 79 0.06 15.33 13.10
N GLN A 80 -0.51 15.51 14.29
CA GLN A 80 -1.96 15.48 14.50
C GLN A 80 -2.67 16.58 13.71
N ILE A 81 -2.11 17.80 13.67
CA ILE A 81 -2.67 18.91 12.88
C ILE A 81 -2.68 18.57 11.39
N VAL A 82 -1.57 18.06 10.86
CA VAL A 82 -1.45 17.73 9.43
C VAL A 82 -2.36 16.56 9.05
N LEU A 83 -2.35 15.47 9.82
CA LEU A 83 -3.14 14.27 9.51
C LEU A 83 -4.65 14.47 9.64
N ASN A 84 -5.10 15.43 10.45
CA ASN A 84 -6.53 15.78 10.57
C ASN A 84 -6.97 16.88 9.61
N SER A 85 -6.05 17.50 8.86
CA SER A 85 -6.40 18.58 7.96
C SER A 85 -7.02 18.06 6.66
N SER A 86 -8.22 18.54 6.33
CA SER A 86 -8.87 18.25 5.06
C SER A 86 -8.14 18.82 3.84
N SER A 87 -7.20 19.77 4.04
CA SER A 87 -6.37 20.34 2.97
C SER A 87 -5.14 19.49 2.64
N MET A 88 -4.81 18.48 3.45
CA MET A 88 -3.61 17.63 3.30
C MET A 88 -3.93 16.21 2.84
N LEU A 89 -5.08 16.02 2.18
CA LEU A 89 -5.54 14.70 1.73
C LEU A 89 -4.89 14.24 0.41
N GLU A 90 -4.33 15.16 -0.38
CA GLU A 90 -3.80 14.85 -1.71
C GLU A 90 -2.50 14.05 -1.63
N LYS A 91 -2.38 13.04 -2.49
CA LYS A 91 -1.23 12.16 -2.53
C LYS A 91 -0.11 12.77 -3.35
N ASP A 92 1.12 12.65 -2.86
CA ASP A 92 2.29 13.10 -3.60
C ASP A 92 2.49 12.29 -4.90
N ASN A 93 3.21 12.86 -5.88
CA ASN A 93 3.51 12.17 -7.13
C ASN A 93 4.32 10.87 -6.94
N LEU A 94 4.98 10.67 -5.79
CA LEU A 94 5.56 9.38 -5.42
C LEU A 94 4.53 8.24 -5.44
N TYR A 95 3.24 8.53 -5.22
CA TYR A 95 2.16 7.54 -5.33
C TYR A 95 1.88 7.08 -6.78
N SER A 96 2.47 7.73 -7.79
CA SER A 96 2.35 7.30 -9.20
C SER A 96 2.86 5.87 -9.43
N VAL A 97 3.86 5.40 -8.66
CA VAL A 97 4.33 4.02 -8.73
C VAL A 97 3.26 3.06 -8.26
N PHE A 98 2.59 3.37 -7.14
CA PHE A 98 1.51 2.56 -6.63
C PHE A 98 0.34 2.52 -7.61
N ARG A 99 0.03 3.63 -8.30
CA ARG A 99 -0.99 3.65 -9.36
C ARG A 99 -0.72 2.68 -10.51
N VAL A 100 0.54 2.35 -10.78
CA VAL A 100 0.89 1.35 -11.83
C VAL A 100 0.46 -0.06 -11.42
N PHE A 101 0.47 -0.38 -10.12
CA PHE A 101 0.22 -1.74 -9.62
C PHE A 101 -1.17 -1.90 -9.00
N LEU A 102 -1.64 -0.87 -8.30
CA LEU A 102 -2.88 -0.83 -7.53
C LEU A 102 -3.97 0.01 -8.22
N GLY A 103 -3.68 0.57 -9.40
CA GLY A 103 -4.62 1.40 -10.15
C GLY A 103 -5.12 2.62 -9.36
N ASN A 104 -6.39 3.00 -9.55
CA ASN A 104 -7.04 4.09 -8.83
C ASN A 104 -7.85 3.53 -7.65
N SER A 105 -7.16 2.99 -6.65
CA SER A 105 -7.77 2.45 -5.44
C SER A 105 -7.79 3.45 -4.28
N ILE A 106 -8.29 3.02 -3.13
CA ILE A 106 -8.32 3.79 -1.89
C ILE A 106 -6.92 4.26 -1.43
N PHE A 107 -5.87 3.59 -1.89
CA PHE A 107 -4.50 3.92 -1.50
C PHE A 107 -3.87 5.02 -2.37
N SER A 108 -4.20 5.06 -3.66
CA SER A 108 -3.45 5.78 -4.70
C SER A 108 -4.29 6.82 -5.48
N SER A 109 -5.60 6.83 -5.28
CA SER A 109 -6.53 7.72 -5.98
C SER A 109 -6.36 9.20 -5.62
N PRO A 110 -6.66 10.12 -6.56
CA PRO A 110 -6.86 11.55 -6.28
C PRO A 110 -7.96 11.78 -5.24
N VAL A 111 -7.92 12.90 -4.52
CA VAL A 111 -8.83 13.15 -3.38
C VAL A 111 -10.31 13.10 -3.74
N HIS A 112 -10.69 13.61 -4.92
CA HIS A 112 -12.09 13.64 -5.34
C HIS A 112 -12.66 12.24 -5.59
N VAL A 113 -11.87 11.34 -6.17
CA VAL A 113 -12.18 9.92 -6.36
C VAL A 113 -12.19 9.22 -5.00
N TRP A 114 -11.11 9.38 -4.22
CA TRP A 114 -10.94 8.76 -2.90
C TRP A 114 -12.10 9.05 -1.94
N LYS A 115 -12.56 10.31 -1.85
CA LYS A 115 -13.66 10.69 -0.95
C LYS A 115 -14.94 9.91 -1.23
N LYS A 116 -15.26 9.69 -2.51
CA LYS A 116 -16.44 8.94 -2.95
C LYS A 116 -16.31 7.47 -2.55
N TYR A 117 -15.28 6.78 -3.01
CA TYR A 117 -15.14 5.33 -2.82
C TYR A 117 -14.81 4.96 -1.37
N ARG A 118 -14.06 5.80 -0.62
CA ARG A 118 -13.88 5.63 0.84
C ARG A 118 -15.21 5.56 1.56
N ARG A 119 -16.14 6.47 1.24
CA ARG A 119 -17.46 6.52 1.86
C ARG A 119 -18.27 5.25 1.58
N LEU A 120 -18.18 4.73 0.35
CA LEU A 120 -18.85 3.49 -0.05
C LEU A 120 -18.27 2.26 0.66
N MET A 121 -16.95 2.21 0.86
CA MET A 121 -16.26 1.08 1.51
C MET A 121 -16.33 1.11 3.05
N ASN A 122 -16.61 2.28 3.66
CA ASN A 122 -16.65 2.42 5.12
C ASN A 122 -17.46 1.34 5.87
N PRO A 123 -18.63 0.88 5.40
CA PRO A 123 -19.40 -0.18 6.06
C PRO A 123 -18.60 -1.47 6.30
N VAL A 124 -17.74 -1.86 5.36
CA VAL A 124 -16.91 -3.10 5.45
C VAL A 124 -15.95 -3.03 6.64
N MET A 125 -15.41 -1.84 6.90
CA MET A 125 -14.38 -1.63 7.92
C MET A 125 -14.94 -1.10 9.25
N ARG A 126 -16.27 -1.09 9.44
CA ARG A 126 -16.85 -0.72 10.74
C ARG A 126 -16.50 -1.79 11.78
N PRO A 127 -16.14 -1.44 13.02
CA PRO A 127 -15.81 -2.43 14.05
C PRO A 127 -16.88 -3.51 14.23
N SER A 128 -18.15 -3.12 14.27
CA SER A 128 -19.28 -4.06 14.36
C SER A 128 -19.36 -5.02 13.17
N ASN A 129 -18.88 -4.60 12.00
CA ASN A 129 -18.81 -5.46 10.82
C ASN A 129 -17.61 -6.42 10.88
N VAL A 130 -16.46 -5.92 11.36
CA VAL A 130 -15.24 -6.71 11.51
C VAL A 130 -15.43 -7.88 12.48
N GLU A 131 -16.27 -7.72 13.50
CA GLU A 131 -16.63 -8.79 14.43
C GLU A 131 -17.20 -10.04 13.72
N HIS A 132 -17.91 -9.87 12.61
CA HIS A 132 -18.42 -10.99 11.81
C HIS A 132 -17.30 -11.80 11.12
N PHE A 133 -16.09 -11.26 11.01
CA PHE A 133 -14.93 -11.96 10.42
C PHE A 133 -14.06 -12.67 11.46
N LEU A 134 -14.34 -12.51 12.76
CA LEU A 134 -13.62 -13.21 13.83
C LEU A 134 -13.57 -14.73 13.67
N PRO A 135 -14.64 -15.44 13.21
CA PRO A 135 -14.56 -16.87 12.96
C PRO A 135 -13.46 -17.24 11.95
N ALA A 136 -13.32 -16.45 10.87
CA ALA A 136 -12.29 -16.66 9.86
C ALA A 136 -10.88 -16.41 10.43
N PHE A 137 -10.72 -15.35 11.24
CA PHE A 137 -9.44 -15.04 11.89
C PHE A 137 -9.04 -16.12 12.91
N ASN A 138 -10.00 -16.64 13.69
CA ASN A 138 -9.77 -17.71 14.65
C ASN A 138 -9.37 -19.02 13.97
N GLU A 139 -10.00 -19.36 12.84
CA GLU A 139 -9.64 -20.55 12.06
C GLU A 139 -8.22 -20.46 11.52
N VAL A 140 -7.87 -19.32 10.91
CA VAL A 140 -6.54 -19.06 10.35
C VAL A 140 -5.49 -19.02 11.46
N SER A 141 -5.77 -18.36 12.58
CA SER A 141 -4.88 -18.31 13.73
C SER A 141 -4.62 -19.69 14.30
N ARG A 142 -5.64 -20.55 14.42
CA ARG A 142 -5.47 -21.93 14.90
C ARG A 142 -4.57 -22.74 13.96
N LYS A 143 -4.80 -22.67 12.66
CA LYS A 143 -3.96 -23.33 11.65
C LYS A 143 -2.50 -22.85 11.72
N LEU A 144 -2.28 -21.55 11.86
CA LEU A 144 -0.95 -20.98 12.03
C LEU A 144 -0.29 -21.53 13.30
N THR A 145 -1.00 -21.54 14.44
CA THR A 145 -0.45 -22.09 15.69
C THR A 145 -0.15 -23.58 15.60
N GLU A 146 -0.96 -24.36 14.90
CA GLU A 146 -0.71 -25.78 14.66
C GLU A 146 0.58 -25.97 13.83
N GLN A 147 0.76 -25.21 12.74
CA GLN A 147 1.98 -25.23 11.93
C GLN A 147 3.22 -24.82 12.75
N LEU A 148 3.09 -23.78 13.59
CA LEU A 148 4.18 -23.29 14.43
C LEU A 148 4.50 -24.22 15.62
N SER A 149 3.54 -25.03 16.06
CA SER A 149 3.72 -25.97 17.18
C SER A 149 4.64 -27.15 16.85
N VAL A 150 4.90 -27.40 15.56
CA VAL A 150 5.77 -28.48 15.12
C VAL A 150 7.22 -28.16 15.51
N SER A 151 7.80 -29.02 16.35
CA SER A 151 9.20 -28.90 16.77
C SER A 151 10.10 -28.87 15.54
N SER A 152 10.80 -27.75 15.39
CA SER A 152 11.60 -27.43 14.22
C SER A 152 12.81 -26.59 14.66
N PRO A 153 13.95 -26.68 13.96
CA PRO A 153 15.05 -25.77 14.19
C PRO A 153 14.59 -24.31 13.97
N PRO A 154 15.31 -23.32 14.52
CA PRO A 154 15.03 -21.91 14.24
C PRO A 154 14.96 -21.68 12.72
N SER A 155 13.80 -21.26 12.25
CA SER A 155 13.56 -21.00 10.83
C SER A 155 12.64 -19.79 10.67
N ASP A 156 12.79 -19.09 9.54
CA ASP A 156 11.92 -17.97 9.18
C ASP A 156 10.51 -18.50 8.88
N ARG A 157 9.51 -17.97 9.61
CA ARG A 157 8.09 -18.35 9.48
C ARG A 157 7.28 -17.36 8.67
N THR A 158 7.95 -16.43 7.98
CA THR A 158 7.28 -15.37 7.21
C THR A 158 6.46 -15.93 6.05
N ASP A 159 6.80 -17.10 5.50
CA ASP A 159 6.00 -17.78 4.46
C ASP A 159 4.65 -18.26 5.00
N GLU A 160 4.64 -18.95 6.14
CA GLU A 160 3.42 -19.46 6.78
C GLU A 160 2.52 -18.30 7.24
N ILE A 161 3.12 -17.24 7.80
CA ILE A 161 2.38 -16.03 8.19
C ILE A 161 1.78 -15.36 6.94
N PHE A 162 2.52 -15.31 5.83
CA PHE A 162 2.04 -14.72 4.57
C PHE A 162 0.86 -15.50 4.01
N GLU A 163 0.95 -16.83 3.94
CA GLU A 163 -0.15 -17.69 3.50
C GLU A 163 -1.42 -17.43 4.33
N MET A 164 -1.27 -17.43 5.65
CA MET A 164 -2.38 -17.24 6.58
C MET A 164 -2.98 -15.83 6.48
N ALA A 165 -2.15 -14.80 6.31
CA ALA A 165 -2.61 -13.43 6.10
C ALA A 165 -3.39 -13.28 4.79
N VAL A 166 -2.95 -13.91 3.70
CA VAL A 166 -3.68 -13.94 2.42
C VAL A 166 -5.02 -14.65 2.57
N ILE A 167 -5.06 -15.81 3.24
CA ILE A 167 -6.31 -16.57 3.46
C ILE A 167 -7.29 -15.75 4.31
N ALA A 168 -6.83 -15.14 5.41
CA ALA A 168 -7.68 -14.31 6.28
C ALA A 168 -8.24 -13.10 5.52
N SER A 169 -7.38 -12.38 4.79
CA SER A 169 -7.76 -11.22 3.99
C SER A 169 -8.79 -11.62 2.93
N SER A 170 -8.54 -12.70 2.20
CA SER A 170 -9.45 -13.20 1.16
C SER A 170 -10.81 -13.60 1.73
N LYS A 171 -10.83 -14.31 2.88
CA LYS A 171 -12.08 -14.66 3.57
C LYS A 171 -12.84 -13.42 4.02
N SER A 172 -12.18 -12.39 4.52
CA SER A 172 -12.87 -11.17 4.93
C SER A 172 -13.40 -10.33 3.74
N ILE A 173 -12.70 -10.36 2.61
CA ILE A 173 -13.00 -9.53 1.44
C ILE A 173 -14.05 -10.19 0.52
N PHE A 174 -13.94 -11.51 0.29
CA PHE A 174 -14.81 -12.29 -0.60
C PHE A 174 -15.82 -13.18 0.13
N SER A 175 -15.75 -13.30 1.46
CA SER A 175 -16.44 -14.34 2.26
C SER A 175 -16.13 -15.77 1.83
N ARG A 176 -14.99 -16.00 1.16
CA ARG A 176 -14.55 -17.31 0.66
C ARG A 176 -13.04 -17.46 0.74
N LYS A 177 -12.56 -18.70 0.73
CA LYS A 177 -11.13 -19.00 0.65
C LYS A 177 -10.69 -18.83 -0.80
N LEU A 178 -9.79 -17.89 -1.08
CA LEU A 178 -9.07 -17.90 -2.35
C LEU A 178 -8.13 -19.11 -2.37
N THR A 179 -8.17 -19.88 -3.44
CA THR A 179 -7.10 -20.83 -3.74
C THR A 179 -6.13 -20.11 -4.66
N ILE A 180 -5.11 -19.46 -4.09
CA ILE A 180 -4.03 -18.89 -4.89
C ILE A 180 -3.04 -20.02 -5.16
N ASP A 181 -3.15 -20.65 -6.32
CA ASP A 181 -2.18 -21.66 -6.77
C ASP A 181 -0.75 -21.08 -6.84
N ASN A 182 -0.63 -19.77 -7.00
CA ASN A 182 0.63 -19.04 -7.13
C ASN A 182 0.90 -18.05 -5.96
N LEU A 183 0.72 -18.49 -4.71
CA LEU A 183 0.98 -17.65 -3.53
C LEU A 183 2.41 -17.07 -3.54
N MET A 184 3.38 -17.85 -4.00
CA MET A 184 4.77 -17.44 -4.15
C MET A 184 4.94 -16.30 -5.16
N ASP A 185 4.19 -16.31 -6.26
CA ASP A 185 4.23 -15.22 -7.24
C ASP A 185 3.64 -13.93 -6.64
N ALA A 186 2.56 -14.04 -5.87
CA ALA A 186 1.98 -12.89 -5.16
C ALA A 186 2.97 -12.32 -4.12
N LYS A 187 3.64 -13.18 -3.35
CA LYS A 187 4.69 -12.77 -2.41
C LYS A 187 5.86 -12.08 -3.13
N PHE A 188 6.33 -12.69 -4.22
CA PHE A 188 7.39 -12.14 -5.06
C PHE A 188 7.01 -10.78 -5.65
N LEU A 189 5.78 -10.63 -6.12
CA LEU A 189 5.23 -9.37 -6.64
C LEU A 189 5.27 -8.28 -5.57
N ILE A 190 4.69 -8.53 -4.39
CA ILE A 190 4.65 -7.56 -3.28
C ILE A 190 6.07 -7.15 -2.88
N HIS A 191 6.96 -8.11 -2.70
CA HIS A 191 8.35 -7.85 -2.33
C HIS A 191 9.08 -6.99 -3.38
N THR A 192 8.95 -7.35 -4.65
CA THR A 192 9.64 -6.65 -5.75
C THR A 192 9.09 -5.24 -5.94
N VAL A 193 7.77 -5.07 -5.88
CA VAL A 193 7.12 -3.76 -5.96
C VAL A 193 7.52 -2.88 -4.78
N GLY A 194 7.52 -3.40 -3.56
CA GLY A 194 7.99 -2.69 -2.37
C GLY A 194 9.44 -2.20 -2.51
N LYS A 195 10.33 -3.05 -3.02
CA LYS A 195 11.72 -2.68 -3.32
C LYS A 195 11.81 -1.55 -4.35
N LEU A 196 11.02 -1.61 -5.44
CA LEU A 196 10.98 -0.56 -6.47
C LEU A 196 10.49 0.77 -5.90
N ILE A 197 9.49 0.76 -5.03
CA ILE A 197 8.95 1.95 -4.37
C ILE A 197 9.99 2.60 -3.46
N ILE A 198 10.63 1.83 -2.58
CA ILE A 198 11.69 2.32 -1.69
C ILE A 198 12.82 2.93 -2.52
N LEU A 199 13.26 2.20 -3.54
CA LEU A 199 14.33 2.61 -4.43
C LEU A 199 13.99 3.90 -5.19
N ARG A 200 12.76 4.04 -5.68
CA ARG A 200 12.31 5.26 -6.35
C ARG A 200 12.14 6.42 -5.36
N THR A 201 11.70 6.17 -4.13
CA THR A 201 11.56 7.21 -3.09
C THR A 201 12.89 7.89 -2.81
N PHE A 202 13.94 7.10 -2.55
CA PHE A 202 15.23 7.61 -2.09
C PHE A 202 16.24 7.94 -3.20
N LYS A 203 15.97 7.61 -4.47
CA LYS A 203 16.85 7.97 -5.60
C LYS A 203 16.20 9.03 -6.47
N PHE A 204 16.60 10.29 -6.29
CA PHE A 204 15.97 11.44 -6.96
C PHE A 204 15.95 11.34 -8.49
N TRP A 205 16.97 10.74 -9.13
CA TRP A 205 16.99 10.59 -10.59
C TRP A 205 15.88 9.65 -11.09
N LEU A 206 15.42 8.71 -10.25
CA LEU A 206 14.32 7.79 -10.57
C LEU A 206 12.94 8.40 -10.40
N HIS A 207 12.84 9.65 -9.93
CA HIS A 207 11.57 10.38 -9.92
C HIS A 207 11.15 10.77 -11.35
N ILE A 208 12.10 10.78 -12.28
CA ILE A 208 11.86 11.00 -13.70
C ILE A 208 11.28 9.71 -14.32
N ASP A 209 10.00 9.74 -14.67
CA ASP A 209 9.25 8.55 -15.11
C ASP A 209 9.89 7.78 -16.26
N TRP A 210 10.37 8.47 -17.29
CA TRP A 210 10.98 7.80 -18.45
C TRP A 210 12.29 7.10 -18.09
N LEU A 211 13.07 7.69 -17.17
CA LEU A 211 14.34 7.11 -16.73
C LEU A 211 14.10 5.88 -15.87
N PHE A 212 13.12 5.96 -14.97
CA PHE A 212 12.68 4.82 -14.16
C PHE A 212 12.17 3.66 -15.04
N LYS A 213 11.28 3.95 -15.99
CA LYS A 213 10.75 2.97 -16.94
C LYS A 213 11.82 2.36 -17.84
N LEU A 214 12.89 3.11 -18.15
CA LEU A 214 14.02 2.62 -18.93
C LEU A 214 14.89 1.65 -18.13
N PHE A 215 15.29 2.03 -16.92
CA PHE A 215 16.19 1.21 -16.09
C PHE A 215 15.51 -0.04 -15.52
N TYR A 216 14.23 0.05 -15.14
CA TYR A 216 13.49 -1.05 -14.51
C TYR A 216 12.48 -1.69 -15.45
N ARG A 217 12.70 -1.59 -16.77
CA ARG A 217 11.73 -2.06 -17.77
C ARG A 217 11.40 -3.54 -17.62
N LYS A 218 12.39 -4.37 -17.32
CA LYS A 218 12.24 -5.83 -17.25
C LYS A 218 11.43 -6.21 -16.00
N GLU A 219 11.85 -5.68 -14.86
CA GLU A 219 11.22 -5.87 -13.55
C GLU A 219 9.77 -5.37 -13.57
N LEU A 220 9.51 -4.18 -14.13
CA LEU A 220 8.16 -3.66 -14.28
C LEU A 220 7.28 -4.56 -15.15
N LYS A 221 7.81 -5.09 -16.26
CA LYS A 221 7.05 -6.01 -17.13
C LYS A 221 6.72 -7.32 -16.44
N GLU A 222 7.66 -7.87 -15.69
CA GLU A 222 7.48 -9.11 -14.93
C GLU A 222 6.45 -8.93 -13.81
N CYS A 223 6.59 -7.87 -13.01
CA CYS A 223 5.61 -7.52 -11.98
C CYS A 223 4.21 -7.28 -12.57
N LEU A 224 4.10 -6.56 -13.69
CA LEU A 224 2.81 -6.32 -14.33
C LEU A 224 2.16 -7.61 -14.84
N LYS A 225 2.96 -8.54 -15.41
CA LYS A 225 2.45 -9.84 -15.83
C LYS A 225 1.86 -10.63 -14.65
N ILE A 226 2.59 -10.70 -13.53
CA ILE A 226 2.13 -11.41 -12.33
C ILE A 226 0.90 -10.70 -11.74
N ARG A 227 0.90 -9.36 -11.68
CA ARG A 227 -0.24 -8.57 -11.23
C ARG A 227 -1.49 -8.88 -12.07
N ASP A 228 -1.38 -8.93 -13.39
CA ASP A 228 -2.50 -9.22 -14.27
C ASP A 228 -3.05 -10.65 -14.02
N GLN A 229 -2.17 -11.64 -13.79
CA GLN A 229 -2.58 -13.00 -13.39
C GLN A 229 -3.32 -13.00 -12.04
N CYS A 230 -2.83 -12.26 -11.04
CA CYS A 230 -3.53 -12.11 -9.76
C CYS A 230 -4.89 -11.42 -9.94
N MET A 231 -4.97 -10.43 -10.83
CA MET A 231 -6.22 -9.71 -11.13
C MET A 231 -7.25 -10.63 -11.80
N ASP A 232 -6.83 -11.54 -12.67
CA ASP A 232 -7.72 -12.53 -13.29
C ASP A 232 -8.35 -13.45 -12.25
N VAL A 233 -7.56 -13.92 -11.26
CA VAL A 233 -8.06 -14.73 -10.14
C VAL A 233 -9.10 -13.95 -9.32
N VAL A 234 -8.77 -12.72 -8.93
CA VAL A 234 -9.69 -11.83 -8.19
C VAL A 234 -10.98 -11.57 -8.97
N SER A 235 -10.88 -11.37 -10.28
CA SER A 235 -12.02 -11.15 -11.17
C SER A 235 -12.91 -12.38 -11.29
N GLN A 236 -12.33 -13.57 -11.37
CA GLN A 236 -13.06 -14.83 -11.40
C GLN A 236 -13.80 -15.07 -10.08
N GLU A 237 -13.11 -14.86 -8.96
CA GLU A 237 -13.69 -14.97 -7.63
C GLU A 237 -14.87 -14.01 -7.48
N TRP A 238 -14.71 -12.75 -7.86
CA TRP A 238 -15.83 -11.81 -7.83
C TRP A 238 -17.03 -12.29 -8.68
N LYS A 239 -16.80 -12.78 -9.90
CA LYS A 239 -17.89 -13.29 -10.78
C LYS A 239 -18.66 -14.41 -10.12
N GLU A 240 -17.97 -15.37 -9.51
CA GLU A 240 -18.61 -16.48 -8.81
C GLU A 240 -19.41 -16.00 -7.59
N GLY A 241 -18.86 -15.07 -6.81
CA GLY A 241 -19.55 -14.49 -5.65
C GLY A 241 -20.80 -13.72 -6.05
N ALA A 242 -20.75 -13.01 -7.17
CA ALA A 242 -21.90 -12.31 -7.74
C ALA A 242 -22.98 -13.28 -8.26
N THR A 243 -22.60 -14.41 -8.86
CA THR A 243 -23.54 -15.45 -9.33
C THR A 243 -24.28 -16.06 -8.15
N ILE A 244 -23.57 -16.49 -7.10
CA ILE A 244 -24.19 -17.04 -5.89
C ILE A 244 -25.18 -16.03 -5.28
N LYS A 245 -24.81 -14.75 -5.20
CA LYS A 245 -25.70 -13.71 -4.66
C LYS A 245 -26.97 -13.52 -5.51
N LYS A 246 -26.89 -13.68 -6.83
CA LYS A 246 -28.07 -13.65 -7.72
C LYS A 246 -28.96 -14.87 -7.56
N GLU A 247 -28.38 -16.04 -7.27
CA GLU A 247 -29.12 -17.29 -7.06
C GLU A 247 -29.79 -17.36 -5.68
N VAL A 248 -29.29 -16.62 -4.69
CA VAL A 248 -29.90 -16.48 -3.35
C VAL A 248 -31.09 -15.50 -3.41
N ILE A 249 -32.22 -15.96 -3.94
CA ILE A 249 -33.59 -15.40 -3.79
C ILE A 249 -34.34 -16.28 -2.75
N PRO A 250 -35.21 -15.73 -1.88
CA PRO A 250 -35.45 -16.28 -0.55
C PRO A 250 -36.24 -17.59 -0.55
N GLY A 251 -35.63 -18.65 -0.02
CA GLY A 251 -36.30 -19.96 0.16
C GLY A 251 -35.34 -21.15 0.24
N ALA A 252 -34.08 -21.01 -0.17
CA ALA A 252 -33.11 -22.10 -0.10
C ALA A 252 -32.40 -22.11 1.26
N ASN A 253 -32.84 -23.02 2.15
CA ASN A 253 -31.98 -23.57 3.20
C ASN A 253 -30.82 -24.31 2.52
N GLN A 254 -29.70 -23.61 2.32
CA GLN A 254 -28.44 -24.25 1.98
C GLN A 254 -27.35 -23.67 2.87
N ASN A 255 -26.56 -24.57 3.46
CA ASN A 255 -25.35 -24.32 4.25
C ASN A 255 -24.28 -23.67 3.36
N ILE A 256 -24.47 -22.42 2.95
CA ILE A 256 -23.41 -21.62 2.36
C ILE A 256 -22.65 -21.05 3.56
N GLU A 257 -21.40 -21.49 3.76
CA GLU A 257 -20.45 -20.94 4.75
C GLU A 257 -20.08 -19.49 4.40
N ARG A 258 -21.07 -18.60 4.31
CA ARG A 258 -20.88 -17.18 4.04
C ARG A 258 -20.82 -16.46 5.37
N LEU A 259 -19.72 -15.74 5.61
CA LEU A 259 -19.62 -14.83 6.77
C LEU A 259 -20.75 -13.80 6.69
N SER A 260 -21.43 -13.57 7.82
CA SER A 260 -22.64 -12.74 7.90
C SER A 260 -22.39 -11.23 7.79
N GLY A 261 -21.13 -10.81 7.83
CA GLY A 261 -20.74 -9.40 7.66
C GLY A 261 -20.82 -8.92 6.22
N VAL A 262 -20.96 -7.60 6.05
CA VAL A 262 -20.86 -6.91 4.78
C VAL A 262 -19.42 -6.97 4.29
N ASN A 263 -19.17 -7.62 3.16
CA ASN A 263 -17.84 -7.70 2.56
C ASN A 263 -17.69 -6.75 1.36
N LEU A 264 -16.52 -6.72 0.72
CA LEU A 264 -16.30 -5.83 -0.42
C LEU A 264 -17.11 -6.24 -1.65
N VAL A 265 -17.39 -7.54 -1.83
CA VAL A 265 -18.26 -8.05 -2.90
C VAL A 265 -19.67 -7.47 -2.76
N ASP A 266 -20.17 -7.34 -1.53
CA ASP A 266 -21.48 -6.74 -1.26
C ASP A 266 -21.54 -5.28 -1.66
N VAL A 267 -20.57 -4.49 -1.21
CA VAL A 267 -20.48 -3.06 -1.55
C VAL A 267 -20.38 -2.87 -3.06
N MET A 268 -19.55 -3.66 -3.73
CA MET A 268 -19.38 -3.58 -5.17
C MET A 268 -20.66 -3.93 -5.93
N PHE A 269 -21.38 -4.98 -5.50
CA PHE A 269 -22.64 -5.39 -6.13
C PHE A 269 -23.72 -4.31 -6.01
N GLU A 270 -23.74 -3.57 -4.90
CA GLU A 270 -24.66 -2.45 -4.67
C GLU A 270 -24.29 -1.17 -5.45
N ASN A 271 -23.07 -1.07 -5.98
CA ASN A 271 -22.52 0.12 -6.61
C ASN A 271 -22.05 -0.13 -8.06
N LEU A 272 -22.83 -0.89 -8.83
CA LEU A 272 -22.61 -1.06 -10.28
C LEU A 272 -22.80 0.27 -11.05
N PRO A 273 -22.06 0.51 -12.14
CA PRO A 273 -21.14 -0.40 -12.82
C PRO A 273 -19.78 -0.58 -12.12
N ILE A 274 -19.14 -1.72 -12.37
CA ILE A 274 -17.84 -2.13 -11.81
C ILE A 274 -16.70 -1.18 -12.22
N ILE A 275 -16.72 -0.80 -13.49
CA ILE A 275 -15.74 0.09 -14.09
C ILE A 275 -16.45 1.38 -14.39
N SER A 276 -15.88 2.47 -13.91
CA SER A 276 -16.27 3.84 -14.19
C SER A 276 -15.09 4.59 -14.81
N ASP A 277 -15.33 5.79 -15.33
CA ASP A 277 -14.28 6.57 -16.00
C ASP A 277 -13.07 6.86 -15.10
N ASP A 278 -13.29 6.97 -13.78
CA ASP A 278 -12.28 7.37 -12.80
C ASP A 278 -11.81 6.23 -11.87
N HIS A 279 -12.49 5.08 -11.89
CA HIS A 279 -12.29 4.02 -10.90
C HIS A 279 -12.71 2.63 -11.39
N ASP A 280 -11.93 1.63 -10.99
CA ASP A 280 -12.24 0.20 -11.15
C ASP A 280 -12.32 -0.44 -9.76
N TRP A 281 -13.46 -1.05 -9.43
CA TRP A 281 -13.61 -1.74 -8.15
C TRP A 281 -12.63 -2.91 -7.95
N MET A 282 -12.09 -3.50 -9.03
CA MET A 282 -11.08 -4.54 -8.94
C MET A 282 -9.76 -4.03 -8.34
N ASP A 283 -9.44 -2.75 -8.54
CA ASP A 283 -8.29 -2.10 -7.91
C ASP A 283 -8.42 -2.10 -6.37
N GLU A 284 -9.65 -1.99 -5.84
CA GLU A 284 -9.90 -2.03 -4.40
C GLU A 284 -9.69 -3.42 -3.80
N PHE A 285 -10.07 -4.48 -4.51
CA PHE A 285 -9.83 -5.86 -4.05
C PHE A 285 -8.34 -6.13 -3.87
N ILE A 286 -7.54 -5.86 -4.90
CA ILE A 286 -6.08 -6.04 -4.82
C ILE A 286 -5.49 -5.16 -3.72
N THR A 287 -5.90 -3.89 -3.65
CA THR A 287 -5.37 -2.97 -2.65
C THR A 287 -5.66 -3.41 -1.23
N MET A 288 -6.88 -3.91 -0.96
CA MET A 288 -7.23 -4.42 0.36
C MET A 288 -6.46 -5.70 0.70
N ILE A 289 -6.31 -6.64 -0.25
CA ILE A 289 -5.54 -7.87 -0.02
C ILE A 289 -4.07 -7.56 0.25
N VAL A 290 -3.44 -6.75 -0.60
CA VAL A 290 -2.01 -6.38 -0.47
C VAL A 290 -1.78 -5.62 0.83
N GLY A 291 -2.63 -4.62 1.10
CA GLY A 291 -2.52 -3.79 2.30
C GLY A 291 -2.72 -4.58 3.59
N ALA A 292 -3.65 -5.54 3.61
CA ALA A 292 -3.87 -6.41 4.76
C ALA A 292 -2.79 -7.49 4.92
N THR A 293 -2.22 -7.99 3.83
CA THR A 293 -1.25 -9.09 3.89
C THR A 293 0.14 -8.62 4.34
N ASP A 294 0.76 -7.70 3.61
CA ASP A 294 2.17 -7.30 3.82
C ASP A 294 2.40 -6.67 5.22
N THR A 295 1.42 -5.88 5.67
CA THR A 295 1.46 -5.22 6.98
C THR A 295 1.29 -6.20 8.13
N ILE A 296 0.37 -7.17 8.03
CA ILE A 296 0.17 -8.21 9.06
C ILE A 296 1.39 -9.10 9.16
N VAL A 297 1.97 -9.50 8.02
CA VAL A 297 3.19 -10.32 7.99
C VAL A 297 4.32 -9.62 8.73
N SER A 298 4.57 -8.35 8.42
CA SER A 298 5.58 -7.57 9.12
C SER A 298 5.29 -7.47 10.62
N ALA A 299 4.05 -7.12 11.00
CA ALA A 299 3.67 -6.95 12.40
C ALA A 299 3.82 -8.24 13.22
N LEU A 300 3.35 -9.37 12.68
CA LEU A 300 3.43 -10.67 13.36
C LEU A 300 4.87 -11.20 13.40
N SER A 301 5.66 -11.03 12.34
CA SER A 301 7.08 -11.42 12.34
C SER A 301 7.86 -10.64 13.39
N PHE A 302 7.65 -9.32 13.51
CA PHE A 302 8.27 -8.53 14.58
C PHE A 302 7.77 -8.93 15.97
N LEU A 303 6.47 -9.19 16.12
CA LEU A 303 5.90 -9.64 17.39
C LEU A 303 6.53 -10.96 17.84
N LEU A 304 6.59 -11.97 16.97
CA LEU A 304 7.19 -13.27 17.28
C LEU A 304 8.67 -13.12 17.63
N PHE A 305 9.42 -12.33 16.84
CA PHE A 305 10.83 -12.04 17.12
C PHE A 305 11.02 -11.37 18.50
N THR A 306 10.11 -10.49 18.92
CA THR A 306 10.19 -9.85 20.24
C THR A 306 9.82 -10.77 21.40
N ILE A 307 8.99 -11.79 21.16
CA ILE A 307 8.54 -12.72 22.20
C ILE A 307 9.55 -13.87 22.40
N GLY A 308 10.28 -14.27 21.36
CA GLY A 308 11.31 -15.32 21.40
C GLY A 308 10.95 -16.53 20.58
#